data_AF-A0AAP0NQH3-F1
#
_entry.id   AF-A0AAP0NQH3-F1
#
_cell.length_a   1.000
_cell.length_b   1.000
_cell.length_c   1.000
_cell.angle_alpha   90.00
_cell.angle_beta   90.00
_cell.angle_gamma   90.00
#
_symmetry.space_group_name_H-M   'P 1'
#
loop_
_entity.id
_entity.type
_entity.pdbx_description
1 polymer ?
#
loop_
_entity_poly.entity_id
_entity_poly.type
_entity_poly.pdbx_seq_one_letter_code
_entity_poly.pdbx_strand_id
1 'polypeptide(L)'
;MGYIQEARENHVKKKVEEALRSKMKQKALKECHEYTSKYAECAVGRTISVVWQCRKQANELNQCLHQFTNDSVLEEMKRRYMLQQEGK
;
A
#
# COMPACT_ATOMS: atom_id res chain seq x y z
N MET A 1 27.79 -14.48 18.51
CA MET A 1 26.70 -13.56 18.12
C MET A 1 26.51 -13.75 16.62
N GLY A 2 25.55 -14.48 16.04
CA GLY A 2 24.30 -15.05 16.48
C GLY A 2 23.37 -14.96 15.27
N TYR A 3 23.70 -15.62 14.14
CA TYR A 3 22.97 -15.51 12.86
C TYR A 3 21.45 -15.71 12.99
N ILE A 4 21.03 -16.49 14.00
CA ILE A 4 19.63 -16.75 14.35
C ILE A 4 18.93 -15.50 14.93
N GLN A 5 19.66 -14.67 15.69
CA GLN A 5 19.17 -13.41 16.26
C GLN A 5 18.91 -12.39 15.15
N GLU A 6 19.88 -12.22 14.24
CA GLU A 6 19.80 -11.28 13.12
C GLU A 6 18.69 -11.66 12.13
N ALA A 7 18.53 -12.96 11.83
CA ALA A 7 17.43 -13.45 11.00
C ALA A 7 16.05 -13.18 11.64
N ARG A 8 15.94 -13.34 12.96
CA ARG A 8 14.70 -13.06 13.70
C ARG A 8 14.37 -11.56 13.70
N GLU A 9 15.35 -10.69 13.94
CA GLU A 9 15.17 -9.23 13.88
C GLU A 9 14.77 -8.75 12.48
N ASN A 10 15.43 -9.25 11.44
CA ASN A 10 15.09 -8.92 10.05
C ASN A 10 13.68 -9.39 9.68
N HIS A 11 13.27 -10.57 10.15
CA HIS A 11 11.92 -11.07 9.94
C HIS A 11 10.85 -10.24 10.67
N VAL A 12 11.14 -9.74 11.87
CA VAL A 12 10.25 -8.81 12.59
C VAL A 12 10.14 -7.48 11.84
N LYS A 13 11.26 -6.92 11.35
CA LYS A 13 11.26 -5.68 10.55
C LYS A 13 10.42 -5.82 9.29
N LYS A 14 10.54 -6.94 8.57
CA LYS A 14 9.70 -7.24 7.38
C LYS A 14 8.22 -7.31 7.72
N LYS A 15 7.83 -8.01 8.80
CA LYS A 15 6.43 -8.09 9.23
C LYS A 15 5.83 -6.73 9.59
N VAL A 16 6.61 -5.87 10.24
CA VAL A 16 6.18 -4.51 10.58
C VAL A 16 6.01 -3.67 9.32
N GLU A 17 6.95 -3.77 8.38
CA GLU A 17 6.86 -3.08 7.08
C GLU A 17 5.64 -3.54 6.28
N GLU A 18 5.38 -4.85 6.21
CA GLU A 18 4.20 -5.41 5.55
C GLU A 18 2.90 -4.93 6.21
N ALA A 19 2.85 -4.91 7.54
CA ALA A 19 1.70 -4.39 8.28
C ALA A 19 1.47 -2.89 8.05
N LEU A 20 2.55 -2.09 8.02
CA LEU A 20 2.50 -0.66 7.68
C LEU A 20 2.03 -0.46 6.24
N ARG A 21 2.54 -1.25 5.30
CA ARG A 21 2.16 -1.20 3.89
C ARG A 21 0.68 -1.58 3.70
N SER A 22 0.17 -2.55 4.46
CA SER A 22 -1.25 -2.90 4.46
C SER A 22 -2.12 -1.75 4.98
N LYS A 23 -1.74 -1.11 6.10
CA LYS A 23 -2.45 0.07 6.62
C LYS A 23 -2.43 1.24 5.64
N MET A 24 -1.30 1.46 4.97
CA MET A 24 -1.12 2.50 3.96
C MET A 24 -2.04 2.26 2.76
N LYS A 25 -2.11 1.02 2.25
CA LYS A 25 -3.04 0.66 1.17
C LYS A 25 -4.50 0.89 1.55
N GLN A 26 -4.90 0.53 2.77
CA GLN A 26 -6.27 0.79 3.23
C GLN A 26 -6.60 2.29 3.28
N LYS A 27 -5.64 3.12 3.70
CA LYS A 27 -5.80 4.58 3.66
C LYS A 27 -5.90 5.09 2.22
N ALA A 28 -5.01 4.64 1.35
CA ALA A 28 -5.00 5.00 -0.06
C ALA A 28 -6.32 4.65 -0.77
N LEU A 29 -6.90 3.49 -0.47
CA LEU A 29 -8.19 3.07 -1.03
C LEU A 29 -9.35 3.95 -0.58
N LYS A 30 -9.31 4.50 0.65
CA LYS A 30 -10.34 5.43 1.12
C LYS A 30 -10.24 6.78 0.44
N GLU A 31 -9.03 7.32 0.29
CA GLU A 31 -8.82 8.61 -0.38
C GLU A 31 -9.09 8.52 -1.89
N CYS A 32 -8.70 7.42 -2.54
CA CYS A 32 -8.90 7.16 -3.97
C CYS A 32 -10.25 6.47 -4.27
N HIS A 33 -11.24 6.58 -3.38
CA HIS A 33 -12.53 5.89 -3.54
C HIS A 33 -13.24 6.27 -4.84
N GLU A 34 -13.19 7.55 -5.24
CA GLU A 34 -13.82 8.01 -6.49
C GLU A 34 -13.25 7.30 -7.73
N TYR A 35 -11.92 7.21 -7.83
CA TYR A 35 -11.25 6.50 -8.94
C TYR A 35 -11.50 4.99 -8.89
N THR A 36 -11.60 4.44 -7.67
CA THR A 36 -11.91 3.03 -7.45
C THR A 36 -13.33 2.70 -7.94
N SER A 37 -14.32 3.57 -7.67
CA SER A 37 -15.68 3.44 -8.18
C SER A 37 -15.69 3.46 -9.71
N LYS A 38 -15.05 4.46 -10.33
CA LYS A 38 -14.98 4.58 -11.80
C LYS A 38 -14.35 3.35 -12.46
N TYR A 39 -13.30 2.80 -11.85
CA TYR A 39 -12.69 1.56 -12.32
C TYR A 39 -13.61 0.35 -12.12
N ALA A 40 -14.26 0.24 -10.97
CA ALA A 40 -15.20 -0.83 -10.66
C ALA A 40 -16.38 -0.83 -11.64
N GLU A 41 -17.00 0.32 -11.89
CA GLU A 41 -18.08 0.52 -12.87
C GLU A 41 -17.66 0.07 -14.28
N CYS A 42 -16.41 0.36 -14.68
CA CYS A 42 -15.88 -0.12 -15.95
C CYS A 42 -15.63 -1.64 -15.95
N ALA A 43 -15.18 -2.20 -14.82
CA ALA A 43 -14.90 -3.61 -14.67
C ALA A 43 -16.17 -4.47 -14.54
N VAL A 44 -17.31 -3.89 -14.13
CA VAL A 44 -18.59 -4.62 -14.06
C VAL A 44 -18.93 -5.23 -15.42
N GLY A 45 -19.11 -6.56 -15.43
CA GLY A 45 -19.46 -7.32 -16.63
C GLY A 45 -18.30 -7.57 -17.61
N ARG A 46 -17.06 -7.20 -17.28
CA ARG A 46 -15.87 -7.43 -18.13
C ARG A 46 -14.86 -8.29 -17.39
N THR A 47 -14.74 -9.57 -17.76
CA THR A 47 -13.80 -10.50 -17.11
C THR A 47 -12.44 -10.55 -17.80
N ILE A 48 -12.42 -10.56 -19.15
CA ILE A 48 -11.20 -10.72 -19.95
C ILE A 48 -10.77 -9.40 -20.60
N SER A 49 -11.73 -8.58 -21.03
CA SER A 49 -11.48 -7.32 -21.74
C SER A 49 -11.15 -6.13 -20.83
N VAL A 50 -11.26 -6.29 -19.50
CA VAL A 50 -11.07 -5.19 -18.52
C VAL A 50 -9.69 -4.53 -18.61
N VAL A 51 -8.64 -5.31 -18.86
CA VAL A 51 -7.25 -4.80 -18.92
C VAL A 51 -7.05 -3.81 -20.08
N TRP A 52 -7.81 -3.98 -21.15
CA TRP A 52 -7.71 -3.15 -22.35
C TRP A 52 -8.73 -2.01 -22.29
N GLN A 53 -10.00 -2.34 -22.03
CA GLN A 53 -11.11 -1.39 -22.08
C GLN A 53 -11.12 -0.41 -20.91
N CYS A 54 -10.64 -0.84 -19.73
CA CYS A 54 -10.59 -0.03 -18.52
C CYS A 54 -9.18 0.45 -18.19
N ARG A 55 -8.25 0.38 -19.15
CA ARG A 55 -6.84 0.78 -18.97
C ARG A 55 -6.70 2.23 -18.53
N LYS A 56 -7.57 3.11 -19.03
CA LYS A 56 -7.56 4.54 -18.69
C LYS A 56 -7.90 4.74 -17.21
N GLN A 57 -9.02 4.18 -16.75
CA GLN A 57 -9.48 4.25 -15.37
C GLN A 57 -8.49 3.55 -14.42
N ALA A 58 -7.88 2.45 -14.85
CA ALA A 58 -6.83 1.77 -14.09
C ALA A 58 -5.59 2.65 -13.92
N ASN A 59 -5.18 3.39 -14.95
CA ASN A 59 -4.05 4.32 -14.85
C ASN A 59 -4.36 5.49 -13.91
N GLU A 60 -5.55 6.07 -13.97
CA GLU A 60 -5.97 7.15 -13.06
C GLU A 60 -6.00 6.67 -11.60
N LEU A 61 -6.55 5.48 -11.35
CA LEU A 61 -6.53 4.84 -10.04
C LEU A 61 -5.09 4.59 -9.56
N ASN A 62 -4.23 4.06 -10.42
CA ASN A 62 -2.82 3.81 -10.09
C ASN A 62 -2.06 5.11 -9.78
N GLN A 63 -2.32 6.20 -10.51
CA GLN A 63 -1.73 7.51 -10.21
C GLN A 63 -2.15 8.03 -8.84
N CYS A 64 -3.42 7.88 -8.48
CA CYS A 64 -3.90 8.25 -7.14
C CYS A 64 -3.24 7.37 -6.06
N LEU A 65 -3.25 6.05 -6.23
CA LEU A 65 -2.65 5.11 -5.28
C LEU A 65 -1.14 5.39 -5.09
N HIS A 66 -0.42 5.69 -6.17
CA HIS A 66 1.02 5.96 -6.12
C HIS A 66 1.39 7.16 -5.23
N GLN A 67 0.51 8.16 -5.12
CA GLN A 67 0.74 9.30 -4.22
C GLN A 67 0.77 8.87 -2.75
N PHE A 68 -0.04 7.88 -2.39
CA PHE A 68 -0.14 7.36 -1.02
C PHE A 68 0.75 6.16 -0.76
N THR A 69 1.17 5.42 -1.79
CA THR A 69 2.03 4.24 -1.68
C THR A 69 3.47 4.50 -2.10
N ASN A 70 3.95 5.74 -1.97
CA ASN A 70 5.33 6.11 -2.26
C ASN A 70 6.26 5.70 -1.09
N ASP A 71 7.51 5.38 -1.41
CA ASP A 71 8.56 5.06 -0.44
C ASP A 71 8.73 6.18 0.60
N SER A 72 8.61 7.44 0.19
CA SER A 72 8.68 8.58 1.12
C SER A 72 7.60 8.54 2.21
N VAL A 73 6.38 8.12 1.86
CA VAL A 73 5.26 7.99 2.82
C VAL A 73 5.48 6.79 3.74
N LEU A 74 6.02 5.69 3.18
CA LEU A 74 6.38 4.52 3.96
C LEU A 74 7.47 4.82 4.99
N GLU A 75 8.50 5.57 4.61
CA GLU A 75 9.59 5.98 5.50
C GLU A 75 9.11 6.95 6.58
N GLU A 76 8.21 7.90 6.26
CA GLU A 76 7.59 8.76 7.28
C GLU A 76 6.78 7.92 8.28
N MET A 77 5.98 6.97 7.80
CA MET A 77 5.18 6.09 8.64
C MET A 77 6.05 5.20 9.54
N LYS A 78 7.17 4.67 9.01
CA LYS A 78 8.17 3.94 9.80
C LYS A 78 8.78 4.82 10.88
N ARG A 79 9.16 6.06 10.55
CA ARG A 79 9.73 7.02 11.50
C ARG A 79 8.75 7.33 12.63
N ARG A 80 7.48 7.53 12.32
CA ARG A 80 6.40 7.73 13.31
C ARG A 80 6.17 6.49 14.17
N TYR A 81 6.26 5.29 13.59
CA TYR A 81 6.13 4.03 14.33
C TYR A 81 7.28 3.82 15.31
N MET A 82 8.54 4.11 14.92
CA MET A 82 9.69 4.05 15.81
C MET A 82 9.54 5.01 17.00
N LEU A 83 9.16 6.26 16.75
CA LEU A 83 8.91 7.26 17.80
C LEU A 83 7.79 6.84 18.77
N GLN A 84 6.73 6.18 18.28
CA GLN A 84 5.66 5.65 19.13
C GLN A 84 6.11 4.46 19.99
N GLN A 85 7.07 3.68 19.52
CA GLN A 85 7.63 2.54 20.26
C GLN A 85 8.64 2.98 21.32
N GLU A 86 9.35 4.10 21.09
CA GLU A 86 10.29 4.69 22.06
C GLU A 86 9.58 5.43 23.21
N GLY A 87 8.31 5.82 23.03
CA GLY A 87 7.48 6.49 24.04
C GLY A 87 6.64 5.58 24.94
N LYS A 88 6.84 4.26 24.86
CA LYS A 88 6.15 3.23 25.67
C LYS A 88 7.14 2.44 26.51
#